data_AF-A0A2N1RNF0-F1
#
_entry.id   AF-A0A2N1RNF0-F1
#
_cell.length_a   1.000
_cell.length_b   1.000
_cell.length_c   1.000
_cell.angle_alpha   90.00
_cell.angle_beta   90.00
_cell.angle_gamma   90.00
#
_symmetry.space_group_name_H-M   'P 1'
#
loop_
_entity.id
_entity.type
_entity.pdbx_description
1 polymer ?
#
loop_
_entity_poly.entity_id
_entity_poly.type
_entity_poly.pdbx_seq_one_letter_code
_entity_poly.pdbx_strand_id
1 'polypeptide(L)'
;MLKKIDIKEKVNSFVPYFATFYYIEIIYLMIFLNFLYGKVYAVAAGLLLAFFLTFHIFRLFNKKDINRKIQLYFMDIHFAYSLAYFFNRMFSGNDFTTVDTVVTLFRLITAFFEIAAVIILTDRIIKSGYSD
;
A
#
# COMPACT_ATOMS: atom_id res chain seq x y z
N MET A 1 10.99 -20.04 24.99
CA MET A 1 10.80 -20.38 23.57
C MET A 1 9.41 -20.00 23.03
N LEU A 2 8.35 -20.03 23.84
CA LEU A 2 6.97 -19.65 23.45
C LEU A 2 6.80 -18.17 23.01
N LYS A 3 7.48 -17.21 23.64
CA LYS A 3 7.33 -15.77 23.35
C LYS A 3 7.80 -15.35 21.94
N LYS A 4 8.72 -16.11 21.32
CA LYS A 4 9.23 -15.84 19.96
C LYS A 4 8.26 -16.25 18.85
N ILE A 5 7.36 -17.20 19.11
CA ILE A 5 6.40 -17.71 18.12
C ILE A 5 5.25 -16.69 17.94
N ASP A 6 4.74 -16.15 19.05
CA ASP A 6 3.64 -15.17 19.05
C ASP A 6 4.02 -13.84 18.36
N ILE A 7 5.24 -13.33 18.60
CA ILE A 7 5.73 -12.13 17.90
C ILE A 7 5.86 -12.37 16.40
N LYS A 8 6.27 -13.56 15.96
CA LYS A 8 6.39 -13.91 14.54
C LYS A 8 5.04 -13.95 13.83
N GLU A 9 4.01 -14.53 14.43
CA GLU A 9 2.67 -14.55 13.84
C GLU A 9 2.06 -13.16 13.76
N LYS A 10 2.27 -12.33 14.79
CA LYS A 10 1.85 -10.93 14.79
C LYS A 10 2.54 -10.11 13.69
N VAL A 11 3.86 -10.27 13.53
CA VAL A 11 4.63 -9.61 12.47
C VAL A 11 4.21 -10.11 11.08
N ASN A 12 3.92 -11.41 10.93
CA ASN A 12 3.41 -11.96 9.66
C ASN A 12 2.02 -11.42 9.29
N SER A 13 1.19 -11.13 10.29
CA SER A 13 -0.17 -10.60 10.06
C SER A 13 -0.15 -9.11 9.73
N PHE A 14 0.89 -8.38 10.13
CA PHE A 14 1.00 -6.93 9.96
C PHE A 14 0.87 -6.48 8.49
N VAL A 15 1.56 -7.16 7.56
CA VAL A 15 1.63 -6.72 6.16
C VAL A 15 0.28 -6.82 5.44
N PRO A 16 -0.50 -7.92 5.55
CA PRO A 16 -1.87 -7.96 5.03
C PRO A 16 -2.77 -6.85 5.59
N TYR A 17 -2.69 -6.53 6.88
CA TYR A 17 -3.47 -5.43 7.46
C TYR A 17 -3.04 -4.09 6.88
N PHE A 18 -1.73 -3.86 6.77
CA PHE A 18 -1.19 -2.64 6.20
C PHE A 18 -1.60 -2.46 4.72
N ALA A 19 -1.64 -3.55 3.95
CA ALA A 19 -2.06 -3.52 2.55
C ALA A 19 -3.52 -3.03 2.35
N THR A 20 -4.35 -3.02 3.40
CA THR A 20 -5.69 -2.40 3.31
C THR A 20 -5.63 -0.89 3.09
N PHE A 21 -4.55 -0.21 3.48
CA PHE A 21 -4.42 1.22 3.25
C PHE A 21 -4.37 1.59 1.76
N TYR A 22 -4.00 0.67 0.86
CA TYR A 22 -4.05 0.92 -0.58
C TYR A 22 -5.47 1.15 -1.12
N TYR A 23 -6.54 0.82 -0.38
CA TYR A 23 -7.90 1.23 -0.77
C TYR A 23 -8.05 2.75 -0.84
N ILE A 24 -7.33 3.49 0.01
CA ILE A 24 -7.36 4.95 0.00
C ILE A 24 -6.74 5.50 -1.29
N GLU A 25 -5.64 4.91 -1.76
CA GLU A 25 -5.04 5.27 -3.06
C GLU A 25 -5.97 4.94 -4.23
N ILE A 26 -6.73 3.84 -4.15
CA ILE A 26 -7.77 3.53 -5.16
C ILE A 26 -8.84 4.62 -5.17
N ILE A 27 -9.32 5.07 -4.00
CA ILE A 27 -10.32 6.16 -3.91
C ILE A 27 -9.76 7.46 -4.51
N TYR A 28 -8.50 7.81 -4.22
CA TYR A 28 -7.88 8.99 -4.82
C TYR A 28 -7.75 8.88 -6.34
N LEU A 29 -7.35 7.71 -6.84
CA LEU A 29 -7.32 7.43 -8.27
C LEU A 29 -8.71 7.56 -8.90
N MET A 30 -9.77 7.12 -8.22
CA MET A 30 -11.15 7.29 -8.71
C MET A 30 -11.54 8.76 -8.83
N ILE A 31 -11.17 9.62 -7.86
CA ILE A 31 -11.42 11.07 -7.94
C ILE A 31 -10.72 11.66 -9.17
N PHE A 32 -9.45 11.29 -9.37
CA PHE A 32 -8.66 11.73 -10.52
C PHE A 32 -9.24 11.25 -11.87
N LEU A 33 -9.61 9.97 -11.96
CA LEU A 33 -10.23 9.39 -13.16
C LEU A 33 -11.60 10.00 -13.45
N ASN A 34 -12.37 10.33 -12.41
CA ASN A 34 -13.66 10.99 -12.57
C ASN A 34 -13.51 12.37 -13.21
N PHE A 35 -12.45 13.09 -12.86
CA PHE A 35 -12.12 14.37 -13.48
C PHE A 35 -11.69 14.23 -14.94
N LEU A 36 -10.86 13.22 -15.28
CA LEU A 36 -10.31 13.06 -16.63
C LEU A 36 -11.24 12.37 -17.63
N TYR A 37 -11.90 11.30 -17.20
CA TYR A 37 -12.65 10.39 -18.08
C TYR A 37 -14.13 10.30 -17.71
N GLY A 38 -14.52 10.83 -16.55
CA GLY A 38 -15.89 10.81 -16.06
C GLY A 38 -16.22 9.61 -15.17
N LYS A 39 -17.44 9.63 -14.63
CA LYS A 39 -17.89 8.76 -13.53
C LYS A 39 -17.84 7.27 -13.85
N VAL A 40 -18.22 6.88 -15.07
CA VAL A 40 -18.31 5.47 -15.46
C VAL A 40 -16.94 4.79 -15.38
N TYR A 41 -15.91 5.41 -15.96
CA TYR A 41 -14.55 4.88 -15.95
C TYR A 41 -13.95 4.87 -14.54
N ALA A 42 -14.19 5.91 -13.75
CA ALA A 42 -13.75 5.97 -12.36
C ALA A 42 -14.33 4.81 -11.52
N VAL A 43 -15.64 4.58 -11.61
CA VAL A 43 -16.32 3.51 -10.88
C VAL A 43 -15.84 2.13 -11.34
N ALA A 44 -15.76 1.91 -12.66
CA ALA A 44 -15.29 0.64 -13.21
C ALA A 44 -13.86 0.31 -12.78
N ALA A 45 -12.94 1.27 -12.88
CA ALA A 45 -11.56 1.10 -12.43
C ALA A 45 -11.48 0.86 -10.92
N GLY A 46 -12.23 1.62 -10.12
CA GLY A 46 -12.29 1.47 -8.67
C GLY A 46 -12.73 0.08 -8.23
N LEU A 47 -13.83 -0.43 -8.80
CA LEU A 47 -14.34 -1.78 -8.49
C LEU A 47 -13.33 -2.87 -8.86
N LEU A 48 -12.73 -2.76 -10.05
CA LEU A 48 -11.76 -3.73 -10.55
C LEU A 48 -10.49 -3.76 -9.69
N LEU A 49 -9.93 -2.59 -9.37
CA LEU A 49 -8.76 -2.48 -8.50
C LEU A 49 -9.06 -2.95 -7.08
N ALA A 50 -10.23 -2.61 -6.53
CA ALA A 50 -10.64 -3.06 -5.20
C ALA A 50 -10.77 -4.58 -5.11
N PHE A 51 -11.33 -5.20 -6.15
CA PHE A 51 -11.41 -6.66 -6.25
C PHE A 51 -10.02 -7.30 -6.29
N PHE A 52 -9.11 -6.78 -7.13
CA PHE A 52 -7.74 -7.28 -7.20
C PHE A 52 -6.97 -7.08 -5.89
N LEU A 53 -7.15 -5.94 -5.23
CA LEU A 53 -6.52 -5.66 -3.94
C LEU A 53 -7.05 -6.61 -2.86
N THR A 54 -8.37 -6.84 -2.79
CA THR A 54 -8.96 -7.84 -1.87
C THR A 54 -8.32 -9.20 -2.07
N PHE A 55 -8.25 -9.66 -3.31
CA PHE A 55 -7.69 -10.95 -3.65
C PHE A 55 -6.20 -11.04 -3.30
N HIS A 56 -5.46 -9.96 -3.54
CA HIS A 56 -4.05 -9.86 -3.19
C HIS A 56 -3.83 -9.93 -1.68
N ILE A 57 -4.61 -9.19 -0.88
CA ILE A 57 -4.56 -9.23 0.59
C ILE A 57 -4.83 -10.65 1.10
N PHE A 58 -5.86 -11.33 0.55
CA PHE A 58 -6.17 -12.70 0.91
C PHE A 58 -5.00 -13.66 0.59
N ARG A 59 -4.38 -13.53 -0.57
CA ARG A 59 -3.22 -14.36 -0.93
C ARG A 59 -1.97 -14.04 -0.11
N LEU A 60 -1.77 -12.78 0.27
CA LEU A 60 -0.70 -12.36 1.15
C LEU A 60 -0.88 -12.93 2.56
N PHE A 61 -2.12 -12.95 3.06
CA PHE A 61 -2.48 -13.63 4.31
C PHE A 61 -2.18 -15.14 4.26
N ASN A 62 -2.47 -15.78 3.13
CA ASN A 62 -2.13 -17.18 2.86
C ASN A 62 -0.64 -17.41 2.52
N LYS A 63 0.22 -16.39 2.68
CA LYS A 63 1.67 -16.47 2.52
C LYS A 63 2.10 -17.03 1.16
N LYS A 64 1.51 -16.53 0.07
CA LYS A 64 1.95 -16.83 -1.29
C LYS A 64 3.15 -15.99 -1.71
N ASP A 65 4.26 -16.64 -2.09
CA ASP A 65 5.55 -15.98 -2.38
C ASP A 65 5.42 -14.96 -3.51
N ILE A 66 4.63 -15.28 -4.53
CA ILE A 66 4.32 -14.36 -5.64
C ILE A 66 3.67 -13.08 -5.14
N ASN A 67 2.72 -13.16 -4.20
CA ASN A 67 2.07 -12.00 -3.62
C ASN A 67 3.00 -11.21 -2.70
N ARG A 68 3.96 -11.85 -2.04
CA ARG A 68 5.03 -11.14 -1.33
C ARG A 68 5.85 -10.27 -2.29
N LYS A 69 6.28 -10.83 -3.42
CA LYS A 69 7.07 -10.11 -4.44
C LYS A 69 6.29 -8.95 -5.05
N ILE A 70 5.02 -9.20 -5.40
CA ILE A 70 4.11 -8.15 -5.90
C ILE A 70 3.94 -7.04 -4.86
N GLN A 71 3.78 -7.40 -3.58
CA GLN A 71 3.67 -6.42 -2.50
C GLN A 71 4.92 -5.55 -2.36
N LEU A 72 6.11 -6.17 -2.37
CA LEU A 72 7.38 -5.44 -2.34
C LEU A 72 7.51 -4.49 -3.54
N TYR A 73 7.15 -4.94 -4.74
CA TYR A 73 7.17 -4.11 -5.94
C TYR A 73 6.23 -2.90 -5.84
N PHE A 74 5.00 -3.10 -5.37
CA PHE A 74 4.07 -2.00 -5.17
C PHE A 74 4.53 -1.01 -4.10
N MET A 75 5.15 -1.50 -3.02
CA MET A 75 5.74 -0.64 -1.98
C MET A 75 6.85 0.24 -2.55
N ASP A 76 7.75 -0.30 -3.38
CA ASP A 76 8.82 0.49 -4.00
C ASP A 76 8.26 1.61 -4.90
N ILE A 77 7.27 1.30 -5.73
CA ILE A 77 6.61 2.29 -6.59
C ILE A 77 5.89 3.34 -5.76
N HIS A 78 5.09 2.90 -4.79
CA HIS A 78 4.29 3.79 -3.96
C HIS A 78 5.17 4.72 -3.13
N PHE A 79 6.29 4.21 -2.59
CA PHE A 79 7.25 5.01 -1.86
C PHE A 79 7.90 6.08 -2.76
N ALA A 80 8.39 5.70 -3.93
CA ALA A 80 8.99 6.63 -4.89
C ALA A 80 8.00 7.72 -5.33
N TYR A 81 6.77 7.32 -5.63
CA TYR A 81 5.70 8.24 -6.01
C TYR A 81 5.30 9.17 -4.85
N SER A 82 5.16 8.64 -3.64
CA SER A 82 4.82 9.42 -2.44
C SER A 82 5.87 10.48 -2.14
N LEU A 83 7.15 10.14 -2.28
CA LEU A 83 8.24 11.08 -2.08
C LEU A 83 8.26 12.17 -3.16
N ALA A 84 8.08 11.80 -4.43
CA ALA A 84 7.99 12.76 -5.53
C ALA A 84 6.80 13.72 -5.36
N TYR A 85 5.64 13.18 -4.95
CA TYR A 85 4.45 13.97 -4.65
C TYR A 85 4.68 14.96 -3.50
N PHE A 86 5.31 14.50 -2.42
CA PHE A 86 5.66 15.35 -1.28
C PHE A 86 6.54 16.53 -1.69
N PHE A 87 7.65 16.27 -2.42
CA PHE A 87 8.52 17.34 -2.87
C PHE A 87 7.83 18.28 -3.86
N ASN A 88 7.05 17.75 -4.80
CA ASN A 88 6.28 18.58 -5.71
C ASN A 88 5.36 19.54 -4.94
N ARG A 89 4.71 19.06 -3.87
CA ARG A 89 3.83 19.90 -3.04
C ARG A 89 4.60 20.95 -2.24
N MET A 90 5.78 20.62 -1.72
CA MET A 90 6.62 21.57 -0.99
C MET A 90 7.17 22.71 -1.87
N PHE A 91 7.45 22.45 -3.14
CA PHE A 91 8.10 23.42 -4.04
C PHE A 91 7.14 24.14 -5.00
N SER A 92 5.90 23.68 -5.17
CA SER A 92 4.95 24.25 -6.13
C SER A 92 4.33 25.58 -5.70
N GLY A 93 4.56 26.05 -4.48
CA GLY A 93 4.05 27.36 -3.99
C GLY A 93 2.52 27.48 -3.92
N ASN A 94 1.77 26.43 -4.25
CA ASN A 94 0.31 26.43 -4.29
C ASN A 94 -0.28 26.35 -2.89
N ASP A 95 -1.35 27.10 -2.64
CA ASP A 95 -2.12 27.02 -1.40
C ASP A 95 -2.58 25.57 -1.14
N PHE A 96 -2.39 25.12 0.10
CA PHE A 96 -2.76 23.77 0.52
C PHE A 96 -4.28 23.68 0.68
N THR A 97 -4.96 22.94 -0.22
CA THR A 97 -6.35 22.55 0.05
C THR A 97 -6.36 21.54 1.20
N THR A 98 -7.44 21.51 1.99
CA THR A 98 -7.58 20.56 3.10
C THR A 98 -7.43 19.11 2.64
N VAL A 99 -7.95 18.79 1.44
CA VAL A 99 -7.83 17.45 0.85
C VAL A 99 -6.38 17.11 0.55
N ASP A 100 -5.62 18.01 -0.09
CA ASP A 100 -4.22 17.77 -0.43
C ASP A 100 -3.34 17.53 0.80
N THR A 101 -3.58 18.28 1.87
CA THR A 101 -2.85 18.12 3.14
C THR A 101 -3.09 16.74 3.74
N VAL A 102 -4.35 16.29 3.76
CA VAL A 102 -4.73 14.97 4.28
C VAL A 102 -4.10 13.87 3.42
N VAL A 103 -4.13 13.99 2.09
CA VAL A 103 -3.49 13.02 1.18
C VAL A 103 -1.99 12.94 1.46
N THR A 104 -1.33 14.09 1.57
CA THR A 104 0.12 14.17 1.77
C THR A 104 0.51 13.52 3.08
N LEU A 105 -0.21 13.81 4.16
CA LEU A 105 0.03 13.20 5.47
C LEU A 105 -0.19 11.69 5.44
N PHE A 106 -1.29 11.24 4.85
CA PHE A 106 -1.58 9.81 4.70
C PHE A 106 -0.46 9.08 3.93
N ARG A 107 0.02 9.66 2.83
CA ARG A 107 1.10 9.07 2.03
C ARG A 107 2.41 9.00 2.78
N LEU A 108 2.78 10.02 3.55
CA LEU A 108 3.98 10.01 4.38
C LEU A 108 3.91 8.94 5.48
N ILE A 109 2.77 8.82 6.15
CA ILE A 109 2.54 7.78 7.16
C ILE A 109 2.63 6.40 6.52
N THR A 110 1.98 6.20 5.38
CA THR A 110 2.00 4.95 4.63
C THR A 110 3.43 4.62 4.20
N ALA A 111 4.15 5.55 3.60
CA ALA A 111 5.56 5.39 3.20
C ALA A 111 6.47 5.03 4.38
N PHE A 112 6.24 5.59 5.56
CA PHE A 112 6.98 5.22 6.77
C PHE A 112 6.72 3.75 7.17
N PHE A 113 5.47 3.31 7.16
CA PHE A 113 5.12 1.92 7.43
C PHE A 113 5.59 0.95 6.32
N GLU A 114 5.67 1.41 5.06
CA GLU A 114 6.23 0.62 3.96
C GLU A 114 7.70 0.27 4.21
N ILE A 115 8.51 1.19 4.73
CA ILE A 115 9.91 0.88 5.10
C ILE A 115 9.95 -0.27 6.11
N ALA A 116 9.11 -0.21 7.15
CA ALA A 116 9.04 -1.29 8.13
C ALA A 116 8.58 -2.62 7.50
N ALA A 117 7.57 -2.57 6.62
CA ALA A 117 7.05 -3.75 5.94
C ALA A 117 8.07 -4.38 4.98
N VAL A 118 8.86 -3.57 4.26
CA VAL A 118 9.94 -4.05 3.37
C VAL A 118 10.99 -4.81 4.17
N ILE A 119 11.41 -4.28 5.32
CA ILE A 119 12.37 -4.96 6.22
C ILE A 119 11.80 -6.32 6.65
N ILE A 120 10.52 -6.35 7.06
CA ILE A 120 9.84 -7.59 7.49
C ILE A 120 9.76 -8.60 6.34
N LEU A 121 9.29 -8.20 5.16
CA LEU A 121 9.08 -9.09 4.03
C LEU A 121 10.39 -9.61 3.40
N THR A 122 11.49 -8.88 3.59
CA THR A 122 12.81 -9.26 3.07
C THR A 122 13.58 -10.16 4.03
N ASP A 123 13.18 -10.23 5.30
CA ASP A 123 13.80 -11.11 6.29
C ASP A 123 13.71 -12.57 5.83
N ARG A 124 14.87 -13.27 5.83
CA ARG A 124 14.99 -14.68 5.43
C ARG A 124 14.07 -15.60 6.24
N ILE A 125 13.81 -15.24 7.50
CA ILE A 125 12.99 -16.00 8.44
C ILE A 125 11.50 -15.87 8.10
N ILE A 126 11.07 -14.69 7.63
CA ILE A 126 9.70 -14.45 7.19
C ILE A 126 9.51 -15.09 5.81
N LYS A 127 10.48 -14.89 4.91
CA LYS A 127 10.51 -15.47 3.57
C LYS A 127 10.35 -16.99 3.56
N SER A 128 10.98 -17.71 4.48
CA SER A 128 10.86 -19.18 4.56
C SER A 128 9.47 -19.66 4.96
N GLY A 129 8.61 -18.78 5.50
CA GLY A 129 7.22 -19.08 5.81
C GLY A 129 6.25 -18.91 4.63
N TYR A 130 6.74 -18.42 3.49
CA TYR A 130 5.95 -18.31 2.26
C TYR A 130 6.07 -19.57 1.43
N SER A 131 4.94 -20.05 0.92
CA SER A 131 4.88 -21.15 -0.04
C SER A 131 4.97 -20.61 -1.46
N ASP A 132 5.61 -21.39 -2.34
CA ASP A 132 5.62 -21.12 -3.77
C ASP A 132 4.20 -21.04 -4.37
#